data_AF-A0A7X3SHL5-F1
#
_entry.id   AF-A0A7X3SHL5-F1
#
_cell.length_a   1.000
_cell.length_b   1.000
_cell.length_c   1.000
_cell.angle_alpha   90.00
_cell.angle_beta   90.00
_cell.angle_gamma   90.00
#
_symmetry.space_group_name_H-M   'P 1'
#
loop_
_entity.id
_entity.type
_entity.pdbx_description
1 polymer ?
#
loop_
_entity_poly.entity_id
_entity_poly.type
_entity_poly.pdbx_seq_one_letter_code
_entity_poly.pdbx_strand_id
1 'polypeptide(L)'
;MESMRDIDRTMEREIAKGSCPLKFVRIEFGDSPYQEIASREKLLQVLSYLLRTGDYGRFAGKGTGNNVYMDIKGRKPAFQRTRSFLDRNSIFSAIRRYGKKIKPDFDGHTYLETVWCIFELPEGEQEKYRVTYDGQEAFAFPMSDKYILGLYTHCISARRAASADMDIPGSGFSGKEQGIASLEDVRDVLFQCLLFDTIKCGEGVLYADLCTIYCLKEDR
;
A
#
# COMPACT_ATOMS: atom_id res chain seq x y z
N MET A 1 -15.85 -10.74 5.41
CA MET A 1 -15.30 -9.38 5.27
C MET A 1 -16.29 -8.47 5.95
N GLU A 2 -15.86 -7.57 6.83
CA GLU A 2 -16.79 -6.57 7.40
C GLU A 2 -17.39 -5.76 6.25
N SER A 3 -18.66 -5.36 6.37
CA SER A 3 -19.28 -4.53 5.34
C SER A 3 -18.61 -3.15 5.31
N MET A 4 -18.52 -2.49 4.16
CA MET A 4 -17.97 -1.13 4.08
C MET A 4 -18.68 -0.18 5.04
N ARG A 5 -19.99 -0.35 5.23
CA ARG A 5 -20.79 0.40 6.19
C ARG A 5 -20.36 0.19 7.65
N ASP A 6 -19.96 -1.03 8.03
CA ASP A 6 -19.45 -1.29 9.38
C ASP A 6 -18.06 -0.71 9.60
N ILE A 7 -17.24 -0.70 8.54
CA ILE A 7 -15.93 -0.06 8.53
C ILE A 7 -16.09 1.45 8.72
N ASP A 8 -16.97 2.09 7.95
CA ASP A 8 -17.24 3.53 8.04
C ASP A 8 -17.71 3.93 9.44
N ARG A 9 -18.68 3.19 10.00
CA ARG A 9 -19.17 3.40 11.37
C ARG A 9 -18.07 3.22 12.40
N THR A 10 -17.15 2.27 12.19
CA THR A 10 -15.99 2.09 13.07
C THR A 10 -15.05 3.28 12.94
N MET A 11 -14.77 3.74 11.72
CA MET A 11 -13.92 4.89 11.46
C MET A 11 -14.46 6.17 12.12
N GLU A 12 -15.76 6.46 12.01
CA GLU A 12 -16.41 7.60 12.68
C GLU A 12 -16.22 7.55 14.21
N ARG A 13 -16.37 6.37 14.82
CA ARG A 13 -16.14 6.19 16.26
C ARG A 13 -14.69 6.41 16.64
N GLU A 14 -13.74 6.02 15.80
CA GLU A 14 -12.31 6.22 16.06
C GLU A 14 -11.90 7.69 15.87
N ILE A 15 -12.58 8.46 14.99
CA ILE A 15 -12.46 9.92 14.92
C ILE A 15 -12.93 10.56 16.23
N ALA A 16 -14.09 10.15 16.74
CA ALA A 16 -14.61 10.63 18.02
C ALA A 16 -13.68 10.33 19.22
N LYS A 17 -12.76 9.35 19.07
CA LYS A 17 -11.72 9.01 20.07
C LYS A 17 -10.39 9.71 19.82
N GLY A 18 -10.31 10.63 18.85
CA GLY A 18 -9.12 11.43 18.55
C GLY A 18 -8.25 10.90 17.40
N SER A 19 -8.77 9.99 16.57
CA SER A 19 -8.09 9.69 15.29
C SER A 19 -8.25 10.86 14.33
N CYS A 20 -7.17 11.17 13.61
CA CYS A 20 -7.15 12.11 12.51
C CYS A 20 -8.22 11.74 11.47
N PRO A 21 -9.12 12.66 11.10
CA PRO A 21 -10.25 12.39 10.21
C PRO A 21 -9.83 12.35 8.73
N LEU A 22 -8.70 11.70 8.43
CA LEU A 22 -8.21 11.56 7.06
C LEU A 22 -9.16 10.66 6.27
N LYS A 23 -9.72 11.16 5.17
CA LYS A 23 -10.75 10.46 4.39
C LYS A 23 -10.20 9.99 3.05
N PHE A 24 -10.47 8.74 2.69
CA PHE A 24 -10.16 8.22 1.36
C PHE A 24 -11.09 8.85 0.31
N VAL A 25 -10.53 9.26 -0.82
CA VAL A 25 -11.26 9.90 -1.93
C VAL A 25 -11.31 8.99 -3.14
N ARG A 26 -10.16 8.60 -3.68
CA ARG A 26 -10.03 7.79 -4.89
C ARG A 26 -8.63 7.17 -4.98
N ILE A 27 -8.43 6.34 -6.00
CA ILE A 27 -7.09 5.93 -6.42
C ILE A 27 -6.74 6.53 -7.78
N GLU A 28 -5.44 6.68 -8.04
CA GLU A 28 -4.90 7.05 -9.35
C GLU A 28 -3.72 6.17 -9.70
N PHE A 29 -3.61 5.83 -10.99
CA PHE A 29 -2.44 5.18 -11.56
C PHE A 29 -1.51 6.27 -12.07
N GLY A 30 -0.25 6.26 -11.61
CA GLY A 30 0.78 7.12 -12.18
C GLY A 30 1.18 6.68 -13.60
N ASP A 31 2.10 7.41 -14.23
CA ASP A 31 2.53 7.16 -15.61
C ASP A 31 3.19 5.79 -15.82
N SER A 32 3.86 5.26 -14.79
CA SER A 32 4.49 3.95 -14.80
C SER A 32 4.18 3.23 -13.49
N PRO A 33 2.94 2.72 -13.34
CA PRO A 33 2.49 2.11 -12.10
C PRO A 33 3.03 0.70 -11.93
N TYR A 34 3.51 0.07 -13.01
CA TYR A 34 4.04 -1.29 -13.04
C TYR A 34 5.54 -1.30 -13.29
N GLN A 35 6.27 -2.04 -12.46
CA GLN A 35 7.71 -2.22 -12.58
C GLN A 35 8.06 -3.70 -12.47
N GLU A 36 8.74 -4.23 -13.49
CA GLU A 36 9.20 -5.61 -13.47
C GLU A 36 10.28 -5.83 -12.40
N ILE A 37 10.18 -6.95 -11.70
CA ILE A 37 11.20 -7.45 -10.78
C ILE A 37 11.92 -8.60 -11.50
N ALA A 38 13.03 -8.29 -12.16
CA ALA A 38 13.76 -9.23 -13.01
C ALA A 38 14.72 -10.20 -12.27
N SER A 39 14.72 -10.22 -10.93
CA SER A 39 15.54 -11.18 -10.18
C SER A 39 15.12 -11.33 -8.73
N ARG A 40 15.57 -12.41 -8.10
CA ARG A 40 15.42 -12.66 -6.67
C ARG A 40 16.11 -11.59 -5.83
N GLU A 41 17.28 -11.14 -6.25
CA GLU A 41 18.06 -10.09 -5.58
C GLU A 41 17.28 -8.78 -5.61
N LYS A 42 16.71 -8.41 -6.76
CA LYS A 42 15.87 -7.22 -6.89
C LYS A 42 14.61 -7.33 -6.04
N LEU A 43 13.96 -8.49 -5.99
CA LEU A 43 12.82 -8.72 -5.10
C LEU A 43 13.17 -8.46 -3.64
N LEU A 44 14.32 -8.95 -3.17
CA LEU A 44 14.75 -8.72 -1.79
C LEU A 44 15.04 -7.23 -1.52
N GLN A 45 15.63 -6.51 -2.48
CA GLN A 45 15.81 -5.07 -2.37
C GLN A 45 14.48 -4.32 -2.31
N VAL A 46 13.51 -4.67 -3.16
CA VAL A 46 12.16 -4.08 -3.14
C VAL A 46 11.48 -4.34 -1.80
N LEU A 47 11.51 -5.57 -1.29
CA LEU A 47 10.95 -5.90 0.03
C LEU A 47 11.64 -5.13 1.16
N SER A 48 12.97 -4.99 1.12
CA SER A 48 13.71 -4.20 2.10
C SER A 48 13.38 -2.70 2.02
N TYR A 49 13.18 -2.17 0.81
CA TYR A 49 12.71 -0.80 0.62
C TYR A 49 11.31 -0.63 1.22
N LEU A 50 10.32 -1.42 0.80
CA LEU A 50 8.92 -1.29 1.23
C LEU A 50 8.78 -1.43 2.75
N LEU A 51 9.49 -2.37 3.38
CA LEU A 51 9.47 -2.58 4.83
C LEU A 51 10.43 -1.65 5.59
N ARG A 52 11.25 -0.86 4.88
CA ARG A 52 12.33 -0.04 5.43
C ARG A 52 13.22 -0.85 6.39
N THR A 53 13.77 -1.95 5.90
CA THR A 53 14.69 -2.84 6.62
C THR A 53 16.07 -2.86 5.97
N GLY A 54 17.06 -3.42 6.67
CA GLY A 54 18.45 -3.43 6.21
C GLY A 54 18.97 -2.02 5.93
N ASP A 55 19.60 -1.81 4.78
CA ASP A 55 20.15 -0.51 4.37
C ASP A 55 19.09 0.58 4.20
N TYR A 56 17.84 0.19 3.95
CA TYR A 56 16.70 1.10 3.83
C TYR A 56 16.08 1.47 5.19
N GLY A 57 16.58 0.91 6.29
CA GLY A 57 16.16 1.27 7.64
C GLY A 57 16.36 2.74 7.98
N ARG A 58 17.36 3.39 7.34
CA ARG A 58 17.61 4.83 7.48
C ARG A 58 16.45 5.71 6.97
N PHE A 59 15.62 5.19 6.07
CA PHE A 59 14.45 5.89 5.54
C PHE A 59 13.20 5.66 6.38
N ALA A 60 13.29 4.89 7.48
CA ALA A 60 12.19 4.70 8.41
C ALA A 60 11.99 5.98 9.25
N GLY A 61 11.19 6.91 8.72
CA GLY A 61 10.81 8.14 9.42
C GLY A 61 9.71 7.91 10.46
N LYS A 62 9.30 9.00 11.14
CA LYS A 62 8.19 8.97 12.12
C LYS A 62 6.87 8.50 11.49
N GLY A 63 6.68 8.73 10.18
CA GLY A 63 5.53 8.28 9.41
C GLY A 63 5.45 6.77 9.21
N THR A 64 6.58 6.04 9.27
CA THR A 64 6.62 4.59 9.01
C THR A 64 5.80 3.81 10.03
N GLY A 65 5.60 4.39 11.21
CA GLY A 65 4.69 3.84 12.21
C GLY A 65 3.25 3.70 11.72
N ASN A 66 2.79 4.49 10.75
CA ASN A 66 1.44 4.43 10.18
C ASN A 66 1.31 3.46 8.99
N ASN A 67 2.42 2.91 8.49
CA ASN A 67 2.37 1.99 7.36
C ASN A 67 1.62 0.70 7.73
N VAL A 68 0.84 0.22 6.76
CA VAL A 68 0.12 -1.06 6.85
C VAL A 68 0.87 -2.07 6.00
N TYR A 69 1.15 -3.22 6.58
CA TYR A 69 1.84 -4.30 5.88
C TYR A 69 1.02 -5.58 5.92
N MET A 70 1.06 -6.30 4.81
CA MET A 70 0.69 -7.71 4.75
C MET A 70 1.66 -8.52 5.61
N ASP A 71 1.11 -9.38 6.46
CA ASP A 71 1.84 -10.33 7.28
C ASP A 71 1.26 -11.73 7.07
N ILE A 72 2.16 -12.71 6.91
CA ILE A 72 1.80 -14.11 6.72
C ILE A 72 1.85 -14.80 8.08
N LYS A 73 0.78 -14.60 8.86
CA LYS A 73 0.53 -15.33 10.11
C LYS A 73 -0.43 -16.49 9.83
N GLY A 74 0.10 -17.68 9.58
CA GLY A 74 -0.69 -18.90 9.34
C GLY A 74 -1.07 -19.11 7.87
N ARG A 75 -2.34 -19.42 7.59
CA ARG A 75 -2.81 -19.80 6.24
C ARG A 75 -3.31 -18.63 5.39
N LYS A 76 -3.70 -17.50 6.00
CA LYS A 76 -4.26 -16.34 5.30
C LYS A 76 -3.41 -15.09 5.56
N PRO A 77 -3.28 -14.18 4.59
CA PRO A 77 -2.67 -12.88 4.84
C PRO A 77 -3.50 -12.10 5.87
N ALA A 78 -2.81 -11.49 6.82
CA ALA A 78 -3.36 -10.50 7.72
C ALA A 78 -2.71 -9.14 7.42
N PHE A 79 -3.39 -8.06 7.77
CA PHE A 79 -2.87 -6.71 7.59
C PHE A 79 -2.79 -6.02 8.94
N GLN A 80 -1.66 -5.37 9.19
CA GLN A 80 -1.44 -4.69 10.46
C GLN A 80 -0.57 -3.44 10.26
N ARG A 81 -0.88 -2.41 11.06
CA ARG A 81 0.02 -1.30 11.26
C ARG A 81 1.27 -1.79 11.98
N THR A 82 2.46 -1.38 11.53
CA THR A 82 3.71 -1.82 12.16
C THR A 82 4.61 -0.66 12.53
N ARG A 83 4.89 -0.52 13.83
CA ARG A 83 5.72 0.59 14.37
C ARG A 83 7.17 0.18 14.62
N SER A 84 7.42 -1.09 14.95
CA SER A 84 8.76 -1.57 15.31
C SER A 84 9.57 -1.99 14.10
N PHE A 85 10.88 -1.70 14.14
CA PHE A 85 11.85 -2.29 13.21
C PHE A 85 11.92 -3.81 13.33
N LEU A 86 11.79 -4.36 14.54
CA LEU A 86 11.82 -5.82 14.77
C LEU A 86 10.64 -6.50 14.08
N ASP A 87 9.45 -5.93 14.20
CA ASP A 87 8.25 -6.45 13.55
C ASP A 87 8.38 -6.39 12.02
N ARG A 88 8.92 -5.31 11.45
CA ARG A 88 9.17 -5.19 10.01
C ARG A 88 10.17 -6.24 9.51
N ASN A 89 11.22 -6.55 10.28
CA ASN A 89 12.13 -7.65 9.96
C ASN A 89 11.49 -9.04 10.08
N SER A 90 10.58 -9.21 11.03
CA SER A 90 9.79 -10.44 11.17
C SER A 90 8.91 -10.66 9.93
N ILE A 91 8.21 -9.60 9.49
CA ILE A 91 7.41 -9.62 8.25
C ILE A 91 8.31 -9.92 7.04
N PHE A 92 9.45 -9.23 6.90
CA PHE A 92 10.41 -9.51 5.81
C PHE A 92 10.79 -11.00 5.77
N SER A 93 11.11 -11.58 6.93
CA SER A 93 11.50 -12.98 7.05
C SER A 93 10.33 -13.93 6.75
N ALA A 94 9.11 -13.57 7.12
CA ALA A 94 7.90 -14.33 6.79
C ALA A 94 7.61 -14.31 5.29
N ILE A 95 7.62 -13.13 4.65
CA ILE A 95 7.39 -12.97 3.21
C ILE A 95 8.49 -13.64 2.40
N ARG A 96 9.76 -13.52 2.80
CA ARG A 96 10.87 -14.24 2.15
C ARG A 96 10.68 -15.76 2.19
N ARG A 97 10.15 -16.31 3.29
CA ARG A 97 9.81 -17.75 3.38
C ARG A 97 8.58 -18.09 2.54
N TYR A 98 7.58 -17.24 2.53
CA TYR A 98 6.38 -17.40 1.71
C TYR A 98 6.71 -17.39 0.21
N GLY A 99 7.59 -16.50 -0.25
CA GLY A 99 8.08 -16.44 -1.62
C GLY A 99 8.74 -17.74 -2.10
N LYS A 100 9.38 -18.52 -1.21
CA LYS A 100 9.88 -19.86 -1.58
C LYS A 100 8.77 -20.85 -1.93
N LYS A 101 7.57 -20.66 -1.36
CA LYS A 101 6.39 -21.49 -1.67
C LYS A 101 5.73 -21.03 -2.95
N ILE A 102 5.58 -19.71 -3.13
CA ILE A 102 4.94 -19.10 -4.30
C ILE A 102 5.81 -19.23 -5.55
N LYS A 103 7.14 -19.29 -5.40
CA LYS A 103 8.11 -19.35 -6.51
C LYS A 103 7.81 -18.31 -7.60
N PRO A 104 8.06 -17.01 -7.31
CA PRO A 104 7.95 -15.96 -8.32
C PRO A 104 8.85 -16.30 -9.51
N ASP A 105 8.33 -16.07 -10.71
CA ASP A 105 9.10 -16.14 -11.95
C ASP A 105 9.55 -14.73 -12.33
N PHE A 106 10.85 -14.60 -12.53
CA PHE A 106 11.53 -13.33 -12.77
C PHE A 106 11.80 -13.08 -14.26
N ASP A 107 11.33 -13.96 -15.15
CA ASP A 107 11.41 -13.80 -16.60
C ASP A 107 10.17 -13.06 -17.15
N GLY A 108 9.87 -11.88 -16.60
CA GLY A 108 8.73 -11.07 -17.03
C GLY A 108 7.39 -11.42 -16.40
N HIS A 109 7.35 -12.12 -15.26
CA HIS A 109 6.10 -12.51 -14.55
C HIS A 109 6.06 -12.11 -13.07
N THR A 110 6.96 -11.23 -12.60
CA THR A 110 6.90 -10.66 -11.25
C THR A 110 6.94 -9.13 -11.33
N TYR A 111 5.94 -8.46 -10.78
CA TYR A 111 5.79 -7.00 -10.89
C TYR A 111 5.51 -6.36 -9.54
N LEU A 112 6.08 -5.18 -9.34
CA LEU A 112 5.63 -4.21 -8.35
C LEU A 112 4.61 -3.29 -9.01
N GLU A 113 3.39 -3.28 -8.51
CA GLU A 113 2.40 -2.23 -8.75
C GLU A 113 2.53 -1.15 -7.66
N THR A 114 2.50 0.12 -8.06
CA THR A 114 2.35 1.28 -7.17
C THR A 114 1.16 2.12 -7.63
N VAL A 115 0.15 2.23 -6.78
CA VAL A 115 -1.07 3.04 -6.99
C VAL A 115 -1.13 4.12 -5.93
N TRP A 116 -1.51 5.34 -6.33
CA TRP A 116 -1.70 6.43 -5.39
C TRP A 116 -3.09 6.34 -4.77
N CYS A 117 -3.16 6.16 -3.46
CA CYS A 117 -4.39 6.40 -2.71
C CYS A 117 -4.45 7.88 -2.34
N ILE A 118 -5.51 8.56 -2.78
CA ILE A 118 -5.74 9.98 -2.51
C ILE A 118 -6.66 10.12 -1.30
N PHE A 119 -6.24 11.00 -0.40
CA PHE A 119 -6.91 11.33 0.83
C PHE A 119 -7.11 12.84 0.97
N GLU A 120 -8.14 13.21 1.73
CA GLU A 120 -8.43 14.58 2.09
C GLU A 120 -8.58 14.70 3.61
N LEU A 121 -8.21 15.86 4.14
CA LEU A 121 -8.64 16.28 5.47
C LEU A 121 -9.87 17.17 5.33
N PRO A 122 -10.83 17.10 6.27
CA PRO A 122 -11.94 18.04 6.31
C PRO A 122 -11.47 19.49 6.34
N GLU A 123 -12.30 20.39 5.83
CA GLU A 123 -12.01 21.83 5.84
C GLU A 123 -11.68 22.32 7.26
N GLY A 124 -10.58 23.07 7.40
CA GLY A 124 -10.11 23.59 8.68
C GLY A 124 -9.35 22.59 9.57
N GLU A 125 -9.23 21.32 9.18
CA GLU A 125 -8.46 20.31 9.94
C GLU A 125 -6.97 20.28 9.56
N GLN A 126 -6.59 20.73 8.36
CA GLN A 126 -5.22 20.61 7.85
C GLN A 126 -4.16 21.18 8.80
N GLU A 127 -4.39 22.39 9.34
CA GLU A 127 -3.44 23.06 10.23
C GLU A 127 -3.15 22.25 11.50
N LYS A 128 -4.14 21.53 12.03
CA LYS A 128 -4.01 20.76 13.28
C LYS A 128 -3.03 19.59 13.15
N TYR A 129 -2.87 19.07 11.93
CA TYR A 129 -2.02 17.91 11.65
C TYR A 129 -0.72 18.31 10.95
N ARG A 130 -0.56 19.60 10.63
CA ARG A 130 0.65 20.14 10.02
C ARG A 130 1.74 20.26 11.07
N VAL A 131 2.92 19.77 10.76
CA VAL A 131 4.09 19.80 11.65
C VAL A 131 5.33 20.24 10.88
N THR A 132 6.25 20.92 11.55
CA THR A 132 7.58 21.17 10.99
C THR A 132 8.54 20.12 11.49
N TYR A 133 9.18 19.40 10.57
CA TYR A 133 10.22 18.42 10.87
C TYR A 133 11.47 18.76 10.08
N ASP A 134 12.58 18.99 10.79
CA ASP A 134 13.87 19.34 10.20
C ASP A 134 13.80 20.53 9.22
N GLY A 135 13.00 21.54 9.57
CA GLY A 135 12.77 22.74 8.75
C GLY A 135 11.85 22.53 7.54
N GLN A 136 11.33 21.32 7.32
CA GLN A 136 10.36 21.02 6.26
C GLN A 136 8.95 20.83 6.82
N GLU A 137 7.96 21.27 6.06
CA GLU A 137 6.55 21.01 6.37
C GLU A 137 6.24 19.52 6.14
N ALA A 138 5.56 18.91 7.11
CA ALA A 138 5.12 17.53 7.08
C ALA A 138 3.75 17.40 7.77
N PHE A 139 3.17 16.21 7.75
CA PHE A 139 1.92 15.92 8.44
C PHE A 139 2.08 14.80 9.47
N ALA A 140 1.49 15.00 10.64
CA ALA A 140 1.38 14.00 11.69
C ALA A 140 -0.07 13.52 11.78
N PHE A 141 -0.30 12.26 11.44
CA PHE A 141 -1.63 11.65 11.48
C PHE A 141 -1.77 10.72 12.70
N PRO A 142 -2.22 11.20 13.86
CA PRO A 142 -2.53 10.35 14.99
C PRO A 142 -3.77 9.53 14.65
N MET A 143 -3.62 8.24 14.39
CA MET A 143 -4.74 7.36 14.05
C MET A 143 -4.66 6.08 14.87
N SER A 144 -5.81 5.49 15.20
CA SER A 144 -5.84 4.15 15.79
C SER A 144 -5.53 3.07 14.75
N ASP A 145 -5.22 1.87 15.22
CA ASP A 145 -4.97 0.73 14.31
C ASP A 145 -6.25 0.38 13.52
N LYS A 146 -7.43 0.52 14.13
CA LYS A 146 -8.72 0.31 13.45
C LYS A 146 -8.96 1.32 12.34
N TYR A 147 -8.66 2.60 12.60
CA TYR A 147 -8.86 3.65 11.60
C TYR A 147 -7.94 3.47 10.39
N ILE A 148 -6.66 3.19 10.62
CA ILE A 148 -5.68 2.93 9.56
C ILE A 148 -6.07 1.70 8.72
N LEU A 149 -6.54 0.62 9.36
CA LEU A 149 -7.00 -0.56 8.62
C LEU A 149 -8.29 -0.28 7.83
N GLY A 150 -9.14 0.62 8.32
CA GLY A 150 -10.29 1.13 7.57
C GLY A 150 -9.86 1.86 6.29
N LEU A 151 -8.89 2.78 6.38
CA LEU A 151 -8.33 3.48 5.22
C LEU A 151 -7.69 2.51 4.21
N TYR A 152 -6.90 1.56 4.69
CA TYR A 152 -6.35 0.51 3.84
C TYR A 152 -7.46 -0.31 3.14
N THR A 153 -8.56 -0.61 3.84
CA THR A 153 -9.68 -1.35 3.27
C THR A 153 -10.40 -0.55 2.17
N HIS A 154 -10.57 0.76 2.34
CA HIS A 154 -11.06 1.65 1.30
C HIS A 154 -10.16 1.64 0.07
N CYS A 155 -8.84 1.82 0.26
CA CYS A 155 -7.83 1.75 -0.80
C CYS A 155 -7.91 0.46 -1.62
N ILE A 156 -7.85 -0.70 -0.96
CA ILE A 156 -7.84 -1.99 -1.66
C ILE A 156 -9.19 -2.31 -2.32
N SER A 157 -10.30 -1.84 -1.74
CA SER A 157 -11.62 -1.99 -2.34
C SER A 157 -11.74 -1.15 -3.61
N ALA A 158 -11.25 0.09 -3.59
CA ALA A 158 -11.20 0.94 -4.78
C ALA A 158 -10.30 0.36 -5.88
N ARG A 159 -9.13 -0.18 -5.53
CA ARG A 159 -8.24 -0.85 -6.50
C ARG A 159 -8.88 -2.07 -7.15
N ARG A 160 -9.65 -2.86 -6.40
CA ARG A 160 -10.41 -4.00 -6.93
C ARG A 160 -11.63 -3.59 -7.75
N ALA A 161 -12.27 -2.47 -7.42
CA ALA A 161 -13.35 -1.94 -8.24
C ALA A 161 -12.79 -1.45 -9.59
N ALA A 162 -11.65 -0.75 -9.57
CA ALA A 162 -11.00 -0.27 -10.77
C ALA A 162 -10.69 -1.40 -11.77
N SER A 163 -10.32 -2.60 -11.33
CA SER A 163 -10.08 -3.74 -12.23
C SER A 163 -11.33 -4.21 -13.00
N ALA A 164 -12.53 -3.99 -12.47
CA ALA A 164 -13.78 -4.38 -13.12
C ALA A 164 -14.26 -3.35 -14.16
N ASP A 165 -13.85 -2.10 -14.00
CA ASP A 165 -14.24 -0.98 -14.88
C ASP A 165 -13.21 -0.75 -16.01
N MET A 166 -12.15 -1.56 -16.10
CA MET A 166 -11.12 -1.46 -17.16
C MET A 166 -11.60 -2.02 -18.51
N ASP A 167 -12.72 -1.51 -19.04
CA ASP A 167 -12.99 -1.56 -20.48
C ASP A 167 -12.17 -0.43 -21.13
N ILE A 168 -10.92 -0.70 -21.55
CA ILE A 168 -10.06 0.38 -22.05
C ILE A 168 -9.60 0.20 -23.49
N PRO A 169 -10.27 0.87 -24.44
CA PRO A 169 -9.62 1.45 -25.60
C PRO A 169 -8.86 2.72 -25.16
N GLY A 170 -7.52 2.70 -25.18
CA GLY A 170 -6.71 3.94 -25.15
C GLY A 170 -5.93 4.30 -23.88
N SER A 171 -5.79 3.42 -22.88
CA SER A 171 -4.74 3.57 -21.86
C SER A 171 -3.41 3.20 -22.50
N GLY A 172 -2.37 4.01 -22.27
CA GLY A 172 -1.01 3.73 -22.74
C GLY A 172 -0.35 2.50 -22.11
N PHE A 173 -1.13 1.60 -21.51
CA PHE A 173 -0.65 0.35 -20.93
C PHE A 173 -0.38 -0.69 -22.01
N SER A 174 0.73 -1.40 -21.86
CA SER A 174 1.00 -2.62 -22.63
C SER A 174 -0.06 -3.70 -22.32
N GLY A 175 -0.22 -4.69 -23.20
CA GLY A 175 -1.17 -5.79 -22.98
C GLY A 175 -0.93 -6.52 -21.65
N LYS A 176 0.33 -6.65 -21.22
CA LYS A 176 0.69 -7.22 -19.93
C LYS A 176 0.21 -6.36 -18.76
N GLU A 177 0.42 -5.05 -18.82
CA GLU A 177 -0.06 -4.12 -17.79
C GLU A 177 -1.59 -4.08 -17.71
N GLN A 178 -2.29 -4.22 -18.85
CA GLN A 178 -3.75 -4.37 -18.85
C GLN A 178 -4.20 -5.63 -18.12
N GLY A 179 -3.53 -6.77 -18.33
CA GLY A 179 -3.82 -8.02 -17.62
C GLY A 179 -3.53 -7.97 -16.11
N ILE A 180 -2.52 -7.19 -15.69
CA ILE A 180 -2.29 -6.88 -14.28
C ILE A 180 -3.37 -5.95 -13.74
N ALA A 181 -3.74 -4.91 -14.50
CA ALA A 181 -4.73 -3.92 -14.11
C ALA A 181 -6.11 -4.55 -13.88
N SER A 182 -6.55 -5.44 -14.77
CA SER A 182 -7.79 -6.24 -14.66
C SER A 182 -7.69 -7.37 -13.63
N LEU A 183 -6.48 -7.66 -13.12
CA LEU A 183 -6.15 -8.80 -12.26
C LEU A 183 -6.34 -10.17 -12.92
N GLU A 184 -6.65 -10.24 -14.22
CA GLU A 184 -6.88 -11.49 -14.93
C GLU A 184 -5.60 -12.31 -15.06
N ASP A 185 -4.44 -11.68 -15.22
CA ASP A 185 -3.16 -12.36 -15.37
C ASP A 185 -2.45 -12.61 -14.03
N VAL A 186 -3.02 -12.12 -12.93
CA VAL A 186 -2.44 -12.31 -11.60
C VAL A 186 -2.69 -13.74 -11.12
N ARG A 187 -1.59 -14.45 -10.83
CA ARG A 187 -1.61 -15.78 -10.21
C ARG A 187 -1.68 -15.67 -8.69
N ASP A 188 -0.81 -14.84 -8.12
CA ASP A 188 -0.67 -14.68 -6.67
C ASP A 188 -0.27 -13.25 -6.30
N VAL A 189 -0.56 -12.87 -5.05
CA VAL A 189 -0.03 -11.66 -4.42
C VAL A 189 1.04 -12.07 -3.41
N LEU A 190 2.30 -11.72 -3.69
CA LEU A 190 3.41 -12.05 -2.80
C LEU A 190 3.43 -11.15 -1.56
N PHE A 191 3.18 -9.85 -1.75
CA PHE A 191 3.23 -8.85 -0.69
C PHE A 191 2.38 -7.64 -1.04
N GLN A 192 1.82 -6.98 -0.03
CA GLN A 192 1.07 -5.75 -0.20
C GLN A 192 1.25 -4.82 1.00
N CYS A 193 1.33 -3.52 0.76
CA CYS A 193 1.44 -2.52 1.81
C CYS A 193 0.85 -1.16 1.40
N LEU A 194 0.43 -0.38 2.40
CA LEU A 194 0.08 1.04 2.24
C LEU A 194 1.10 1.88 3.02
N LEU A 195 1.82 2.75 2.31
CA LEU A 195 2.95 3.51 2.82
C LEU A 195 2.55 4.95 3.15
N PHE A 196 2.25 5.19 4.42
CA PHE A 196 1.98 6.54 4.95
C PHE A 196 3.25 7.37 5.12
N ASP A 197 4.42 6.74 5.16
CA ASP A 197 5.71 7.44 5.26
C ASP A 197 6.19 8.06 3.95
N THR A 198 5.51 7.77 2.84
CA THR A 198 5.74 8.41 1.54
C THR A 198 4.70 9.49 1.23
N ILE A 199 3.88 9.89 2.21
CA ILE A 199 2.83 10.88 1.96
C ILE A 199 3.42 12.16 1.38
N LYS A 200 2.81 12.60 0.28
CA LYS A 200 3.07 13.89 -0.35
C LYS A 200 1.79 14.72 -0.32
N CYS A 201 1.96 16.03 -0.27
CA CYS A 201 0.87 17.01 -0.30
C CYS A 201 0.91 17.75 -1.64
N GLY A 202 -0.23 17.84 -2.32
CA GLY A 202 -0.37 18.58 -3.58
C GLY A 202 -1.81 19.01 -3.77
N GLU A 203 -2.06 20.25 -4.21
CA GLU A 203 -3.40 20.77 -4.51
C GLU A 203 -4.45 20.55 -3.40
N GLY A 204 -4.03 20.54 -2.13
CA GLY A 204 -4.92 20.33 -0.98
C GLY A 204 -5.28 18.87 -0.68
N VAL A 205 -4.72 17.91 -1.42
CA VAL A 205 -4.86 16.47 -1.18
C VAL A 205 -3.56 15.83 -0.72
N LEU A 206 -3.70 14.70 -0.03
CA LEU A 206 -2.61 13.88 0.49
C LEU A 206 -2.63 12.54 -0.24
N TYR A 207 -1.49 12.07 -0.74
CA TYR A 207 -1.44 10.78 -1.42
C TYR A 207 -0.41 9.86 -0.80
N ALA A 208 -0.78 8.59 -0.65
CA ALA A 208 0.06 7.53 -0.10
C ALA A 208 0.16 6.38 -1.11
N ASP A 209 1.31 5.70 -1.14
CA ASP A 209 1.54 4.61 -2.08
C ASP A 209 0.90 3.31 -1.55
N LEU A 210 -0.04 2.76 -2.30
CA LEU A 210 -0.48 1.37 -2.21
C LEU A 210 0.41 0.53 -3.13
N CYS A 211 1.28 -0.27 -2.53
CA CYS A 211 2.20 -1.13 -3.27
C CYS A 211 1.77 -2.58 -3.20
N THR A 212 1.77 -3.28 -4.34
CA THR A 212 1.47 -4.71 -4.42
C THR A 212 2.53 -5.41 -5.27
N ILE A 213 3.07 -6.52 -4.78
CA ILE A 213 3.94 -7.40 -5.57
C ILE A 213 3.10 -8.54 -6.12
N TYR A 214 2.87 -8.53 -7.42
CA TYR A 214 2.14 -9.56 -8.15
C TYR A 214 3.09 -10.59 -8.74
N CYS A 215 2.69 -11.86 -8.65
CA CYS A 215 3.22 -12.94 -9.47
C CYS A 215 2.16 -13.27 -10.53
N LEU A 216 2.55 -13.23 -11.80
CA LEU A 216 1.65 -13.45 -12.92
C LEU A 216 1.57 -14.95 -13.27
N LYS A 217 0.57 -15.29 -14.08
CA LYS A 217 0.50 -16.59 -14.75
C LYS A 217 1.65 -16.66 -15.77
N GLU A 218 2.28 -17.83 -15.87
CA GLU A 218 3.25 -18.10 -16.94
C GLU A 218 2.50 -18.12 -18.28
N ASP A 219 3.13 -17.58 -19.32
CA ASP A 219 2.59 -17.63 -20.68
C ASP A 219 2.46 -19.11 -21.09
N ARG A 220 1.25 -19.53 -21.45
CA ARG A 220 0.97 -20.92 -21.88
C ARG A 220 1.45 -21.20 -23.29
#